data_AF-A0A418T6F5-F1
#
_entry.id   AF-A0A418T6F5-F1
#
_cell.length_a   1.000
_cell.length_b   1.000
_cell.length_c   1.000
_cell.angle_alpha   90.00
_cell.angle_beta   90.00
_cell.angle_gamma   90.00
#
_symmetry.space_group_name_H-M   'P 1'
#
loop_
_entity.id
_entity.type
_entity.pdbx_description
1 polymer ?
#
loop_
_entity_poly.entity_id
_entity_poly.type
_entity_poly.pdbx_seq_one_letter_code
_entity_poly.pdbx_strand_id
1 'polypeptide(L)'
;MALTFEFETEKVIQPWRTITSLDTTLLKNWAKQRLDDAHHYNMQSNMKERLKEDVLKQYVKSSEILISVANRHCESTVSGMFKSVLFILTSAEGIVLSVSGPQELVNTLNRNHNLGPGSVFTIQNAGLNAISISIELMDWVYLTGAEHDFKLFKEWDCFCSPVRQNGEIIGYLDMSFSVQEDHLLLAGLFAFTLKSIEEELGKQDQQKSIYEHFQTYRLSPREKEIGYFWLKNYGALRIASELGLTEGTVRNVVKKIYRKTEVSDKGQFIRKFLNGLI
;
A
#
# COMPACT_ATOMS: atom_id res chain seq x y z
N MET A 1 -0.49 38.08 42.85
CA MET A 1 -1.32 36.90 42.54
C MET A 1 -1.02 36.53 41.09
N ALA A 2 -0.15 35.53 40.88
CA ALA A 2 0.21 35.07 39.55
C ALA A 2 -0.88 34.08 39.08
N LEU A 3 -1.52 34.37 37.96
CA LEU A 3 -2.45 33.46 37.30
C LEU A 3 -1.62 32.40 36.57
N THR A 4 -1.55 31.19 37.13
CA THR A 4 -1.09 30.00 36.41
C THR A 4 -2.22 29.54 35.50
N PHE A 5 -2.06 29.74 34.20
CA PHE A 5 -2.90 29.09 33.19
C PHE A 5 -2.38 27.66 33.02
N GLU A 6 -3.08 26.69 33.61
CA GLU A 6 -2.95 25.29 33.22
C GLU A 6 -3.63 25.14 31.86
N PHE A 7 -2.82 25.05 30.79
CA PHE A 7 -3.31 24.56 29.52
C PHE A 7 -3.51 23.05 29.66
N GLU A 8 -4.77 22.62 29.80
CA GLU A 8 -5.14 21.23 29.49
C GLU A 8 -4.84 21.01 28.00
N THR A 9 -3.72 20.37 27.71
CA THR A 9 -3.44 19.90 26.36
C THR A 9 -4.38 18.74 26.07
N GLU A 10 -5.33 18.98 25.16
CA GLU A 10 -6.16 17.92 24.60
C GLU A 10 -5.22 16.80 24.13
N LYS A 11 -5.40 15.60 24.70
CA LYS A 11 -4.56 14.44 24.40
C LYS A 11 -4.78 14.10 22.92
N VAL A 12 -3.83 14.45 22.06
CA VAL A 12 -3.88 14.13 20.63
C VAL A 12 -3.98 12.61 20.49
N ILE A 13 -5.14 12.13 20.03
CA ILE A 13 -5.36 10.71 19.77
C ILE A 13 -4.59 10.38 18.48
N GLN A 14 -3.58 9.53 18.61
CA GLN A 14 -2.82 9.07 17.45
C GLN A 14 -3.66 8.08 16.63
N PRO A 15 -3.52 8.08 15.29
CA PRO A 15 -4.29 7.20 14.40
C PRO A 15 -3.81 5.75 14.39
N TRP A 16 -2.72 5.42 15.10
CA TRP A 16 -2.16 4.08 15.19
C TRP A 16 -2.32 3.46 16.58
N ARG A 17 -2.34 2.13 16.61
CA ARG A 17 -2.25 1.30 17.81
C ARG A 17 -0.80 1.12 18.23
N THR A 18 -0.54 1.11 19.53
CA THR A 18 0.74 0.67 20.11
C THR A 18 0.54 -0.63 20.87
N ILE A 19 1.57 -1.45 21.03
CA ILE A 19 1.45 -2.71 21.79
C ILE A 19 0.96 -2.48 23.23
N THR A 20 1.36 -1.35 23.84
CA THR A 20 0.95 -0.91 25.18
C THR A 20 -0.53 -0.55 25.28
N SER A 21 -1.19 -0.29 24.15
CA SER A 21 -2.63 -0.01 24.08
C SER A 21 -3.50 -1.27 23.92
N LEU A 22 -2.89 -2.44 23.73
CA LEU A 22 -3.60 -3.70 23.44
C LEU A 22 -4.00 -4.47 24.71
N ASP A 23 -5.07 -5.26 24.60
CA ASP A 23 -5.54 -6.12 25.69
C ASP A 23 -4.49 -7.18 26.06
N THR A 24 -4.19 -7.29 27.36
CA THR A 24 -3.21 -8.25 27.89
C THR A 24 -3.54 -9.72 27.59
N THR A 25 -4.82 -10.05 27.41
CA THR A 25 -5.32 -11.38 27.01
C THR A 25 -4.93 -11.68 25.58
N LEU A 26 -5.03 -10.69 24.69
CA LEU A 26 -4.61 -10.79 23.30
C LEU A 26 -3.09 -11.04 23.22
N LEU A 27 -2.30 -10.25 23.96
CA LEU A 27 -0.85 -10.41 24.03
C LEU A 27 -0.44 -11.78 24.59
N LYS A 28 -1.16 -12.32 25.58
CA LYS A 28 -0.94 -13.67 26.11
C LYS A 28 -1.28 -14.75 25.10
N ASN A 29 -2.31 -14.58 24.28
CA ASN A 29 -2.66 -15.53 23.23
C ASN A 29 -1.58 -15.56 22.14
N TRP A 30 -1.10 -14.41 21.70
CA TRP A 30 0.04 -14.33 20.78
C TRP A 30 1.33 -14.89 21.38
N ALA A 31 1.54 -14.73 22.70
CA ALA A 31 2.65 -15.40 23.41
C ALA A 31 2.55 -16.93 23.35
N LYS A 32 1.35 -17.51 23.41
CA LYS A 32 1.17 -18.96 23.27
C LYS A 32 1.41 -19.44 21.84
N GLN A 33 0.91 -18.72 20.85
CA GLN A 33 1.17 -19.01 19.43
C GLN A 33 2.68 -19.02 19.11
N ARG A 34 3.49 -18.25 19.86
CA ARG A 34 4.96 -18.28 19.78
C ARG A 34 5.60 -19.53 20.40
N LEU A 35 4.98 -20.14 21.41
CA LEU A 35 5.56 -21.22 22.23
C LEU A 35 5.15 -22.63 21.80
N ASP A 36 4.06 -22.78 21.05
CA ASP A 36 3.56 -24.09 20.61
C ASP A 36 4.40 -24.74 19.49
N ASP A 37 5.44 -24.07 18.98
CA ASP A 37 6.41 -24.66 18.06
C ASP A 37 7.62 -25.21 18.84
N ALA A 38 7.70 -26.55 18.97
CA ALA A 38 8.64 -27.28 19.83
C ALA A 38 10.13 -27.11 19.45
N HIS A 39 10.45 -26.34 18.43
CA HIS A 39 11.80 -25.95 18.07
C HIS A 39 12.11 -24.57 18.64
N HIS A 40 12.78 -24.56 19.80
CA HIS A 40 13.31 -23.35 20.45
C HIS A 40 14.02 -22.46 19.42
N TYR A 41 13.28 -21.42 19.02
CA TYR A 41 13.68 -20.40 18.08
C TYR A 41 14.88 -19.65 18.64
N ASN A 42 16.02 -19.77 17.97
CA ASN A 42 17.11 -18.85 18.24
C ASN A 42 16.75 -17.52 17.57
N MET A 43 16.06 -16.62 18.30
CA MET A 43 15.67 -15.24 17.90
C MET A 43 16.85 -14.33 17.48
N GLN A 44 18.01 -14.90 17.14
CA GLN A 44 19.29 -14.23 17.24
C GLN A 44 19.76 -13.57 15.95
N SER A 45 19.23 -13.89 14.76
CA SER A 45 19.72 -13.21 13.53
C SER A 45 18.98 -13.39 12.21
N ASN A 46 18.22 -14.48 11.93
CA ASN A 46 17.69 -14.75 10.58
C ASN A 46 16.18 -15.05 10.52
N MET A 47 15.53 -14.68 9.42
CA MET A 47 14.15 -15.07 9.10
C MET A 47 14.05 -16.59 8.89
N LYS A 48 13.01 -17.22 9.49
CA LYS A 48 12.82 -18.68 9.52
C LYS A 48 12.55 -19.28 8.14
N GLU A 49 11.63 -18.67 7.41
CA GLU A 49 11.10 -19.20 6.17
C GLU A 49 11.16 -18.17 5.06
N ARG A 50 11.56 -18.64 3.88
CA ARG A 50 11.45 -17.91 2.62
C ARG A 50 10.81 -18.83 1.61
N LEU A 51 9.71 -18.39 1.02
CA LEU A 51 9.00 -19.18 0.02
C LEU A 51 9.92 -19.55 -1.14
N LYS A 52 9.74 -20.76 -1.67
CA LYS A 52 10.39 -21.19 -2.90
C LYS A 52 9.91 -20.34 -4.07
N GLU A 53 10.78 -20.21 -5.08
CA GLU A 53 10.58 -19.28 -6.18
C GLU A 53 9.31 -19.56 -7.02
N ASP A 54 8.95 -20.84 -7.18
CA ASP A 54 7.74 -21.28 -7.87
C ASP A 54 6.46 -20.81 -7.16
N VAL A 55 6.43 -20.89 -5.83
CA VAL A 55 5.31 -20.40 -5.02
C VAL A 55 5.29 -18.87 -4.98
N LEU A 56 6.45 -18.24 -4.75
CA LEU A 56 6.58 -16.77 -4.72
C LEU A 56 6.11 -16.12 -6.03
N LYS A 57 6.37 -16.75 -7.18
CA LYS A 57 5.90 -16.26 -8.49
C LYS A 57 4.38 -16.10 -8.56
N GLN A 58 3.62 -16.93 -7.84
CA GLN A 58 2.15 -16.82 -7.82
C GLN A 58 1.70 -15.59 -7.03
N TYR A 59 2.33 -15.31 -5.88
CA TYR A 59 2.09 -14.11 -5.09
C TYR A 59 2.49 -12.83 -5.84
N VAL A 60 3.68 -12.83 -6.48
CA VAL A 60 4.15 -11.69 -7.27
C VAL A 60 3.23 -11.43 -8.46
N LYS A 61 2.79 -12.48 -9.16
CA LYS A 61 1.89 -12.34 -10.32
C LYS A 61 0.51 -11.82 -9.92
N SER A 62 -0.06 -12.32 -8.81
CA SER A 62 -1.37 -11.86 -8.32
C SER A 62 -1.32 -10.43 -7.78
N SER A 63 -0.13 -9.96 -7.35
CA SER A 63 0.06 -8.64 -6.75
C SER A 63 0.84 -7.66 -7.64
N GLU A 64 0.94 -7.92 -8.95
CA GLU A 64 1.82 -7.16 -9.86
C GLU A 64 1.52 -5.65 -9.86
N ILE A 65 0.24 -5.29 -9.90
CA ILE A 65 -0.21 -3.89 -9.87
C ILE A 65 0.13 -3.25 -8.52
N LEU A 66 -0.16 -3.93 -7.41
CA LEU A 66 0.15 -3.46 -6.05
C LEU A 66 1.65 -3.20 -5.90
N ILE A 67 2.50 -4.15 -6.29
CA ILE A 67 3.97 -4.03 -6.23
C ILE A 67 4.45 -2.85 -7.06
N SER A 68 3.95 -2.70 -8.30
CA SER A 68 4.33 -1.61 -9.20
C SER A 68 4.02 -0.23 -8.61
N VAL A 69 2.81 -0.07 -8.08
CA VAL A 69 2.35 1.20 -7.49
C VAL A 69 3.12 1.50 -6.21
N ALA A 70 3.19 0.53 -5.28
CA ALA A 70 3.86 0.69 -4.00
C ALA A 70 5.34 1.03 -4.16
N ASN A 71 6.08 0.27 -4.98
CA ASN A 71 7.52 0.53 -5.17
C ASN A 71 7.78 1.96 -5.67
N ARG A 72 6.97 2.46 -6.61
CA ARG A 72 7.12 3.81 -7.16
C ARG A 72 6.94 4.90 -6.09
N HIS A 73 5.91 4.77 -5.26
CA HIS A 73 5.63 5.72 -4.17
C HIS A 73 6.66 5.62 -3.05
N CYS A 74 7.05 4.41 -2.65
CA CYS A 74 8.06 4.17 -1.62
C CYS A 74 9.43 4.71 -2.05
N GLU A 75 9.87 4.42 -3.28
CA GLU A 75 11.12 4.93 -3.84
C GLU A 75 11.12 6.47 -3.91
N SER A 76 10.02 7.07 -4.39
CA SER A 76 9.88 8.53 -4.42
C SER A 76 9.91 9.15 -3.03
N THR A 77 9.49 8.43 -2.00
CA THR A 77 9.44 8.89 -0.60
C THR A 77 10.84 8.92 0.02
N VAL A 78 11.66 7.90 -0.23
CA VAL A 78 12.98 7.74 0.42
C VAL A 78 14.14 8.29 -0.41
N SER A 79 13.98 8.43 -1.73
CA SER A 79 15.07 8.74 -2.65
C SER A 79 15.79 10.05 -2.30
N GLY A 80 17.03 9.91 -1.83
CA GLY A 80 17.93 11.03 -1.54
C GLY A 80 17.67 11.75 -0.21
N MET A 81 16.62 11.39 0.52
CA MET A 81 16.21 12.08 1.75
C MET A 81 16.57 11.31 3.02
N PHE A 82 16.43 9.98 3.01
CA PHE A 82 16.63 9.15 4.20
C PHE A 82 17.58 7.99 3.93
N LYS A 83 18.61 7.83 4.76
CA LYS A 83 19.57 6.70 4.69
C LYS A 83 19.18 5.52 5.59
N SER A 84 18.23 5.76 6.47
CA SER A 84 17.84 4.93 7.61
C SER A 84 16.34 4.62 7.58
N VAL A 85 15.70 4.68 6.40
CA VAL A 85 14.28 4.35 6.19
C VAL A 85 14.18 3.28 5.11
N LEU A 86 13.37 2.26 5.37
CA LEU A 86 13.03 1.20 4.43
C LEU A 86 11.53 0.93 4.46
N PHE A 87 11.00 0.45 3.33
CA PHE A 87 9.64 -0.02 3.20
C PHE A 87 9.63 -1.52 2.90
N ILE A 88 8.71 -2.25 3.54
CA ILE A 88 8.42 -3.66 3.22
C ILE A 88 6.96 -3.74 2.80
N LEU A 89 6.71 -4.23 1.60
CA LEU A 89 5.37 -4.55 1.12
C LEU A 89 5.13 -6.04 1.27
N THR A 90 3.99 -6.43 1.82
CA THR A 90 3.56 -7.83 1.93
C THR A 90 2.23 -8.11 1.23
N SER A 91 1.96 -9.39 0.95
CA SER A 91 0.62 -9.88 0.63
C SER A 91 -0.29 -9.84 1.86
N ALA A 92 -1.60 -10.08 1.67
CA ALA A 92 -2.56 -10.11 2.78
C ALA A 92 -2.24 -11.19 3.84
N GLU A 93 -1.49 -12.23 3.45
CA GLU A 93 -1.04 -13.33 4.31
C GLU A 93 0.32 -13.05 4.98
N GLY A 94 0.92 -11.88 4.77
CA GLY A 94 2.20 -11.50 5.37
C GLY A 94 3.44 -12.05 4.64
N ILE A 95 3.31 -12.39 3.35
CA ILE A 95 4.45 -12.77 2.51
C ILE A 95 5.08 -11.51 1.93
N VAL A 96 6.37 -11.28 2.15
CA VAL A 96 7.08 -10.12 1.57
C VAL A 96 7.08 -10.21 0.05
N LEU A 97 6.56 -9.17 -0.59
CA LEU A 97 6.51 -9.03 -2.05
C LEU A 97 7.66 -8.16 -2.57
N SER A 98 7.97 -7.08 -1.86
CA SER A 98 9.08 -6.18 -2.19
C SER A 98 9.65 -5.50 -0.96
N VAL A 99 10.89 -5.03 -1.09
CA VAL A 99 11.58 -4.20 -0.09
C VAL A 99 12.19 -3.02 -0.85
N SER A 100 11.88 -1.80 -0.41
CA SER A 100 12.33 -0.55 -1.03
C SER A 100 13.09 0.29 -0.01
N GLY A 101 14.23 0.86 -0.39
CA GLY A 101 15.07 1.63 0.51
C GLY A 101 16.49 1.78 -0.04
N PRO A 102 17.42 2.36 0.75
CA PRO A 102 18.83 2.43 0.39
C PRO A 102 19.37 1.04 0.03
N GLN A 103 19.95 0.91 -1.17
CA GLN A 103 20.32 -0.38 -1.73
C GLN A 103 21.30 -1.16 -0.85
N GLU A 104 22.22 -0.47 -0.17
CA GLU A 104 23.15 -1.08 0.78
C GLU A 104 22.42 -1.74 1.96
N LEU A 105 21.41 -1.07 2.51
CA LEU A 105 20.57 -1.58 3.60
C LEU A 105 19.75 -2.80 3.14
N VAL A 106 19.07 -2.68 2.00
CA VAL A 106 18.28 -3.79 1.42
C VAL A 106 19.16 -5.02 1.15
N ASN A 107 20.35 -4.82 0.58
CA ASN A 107 21.31 -5.89 0.33
C ASN A 107 21.81 -6.53 1.63
N THR A 108 22.04 -5.72 2.66
CA THR A 108 22.48 -6.18 3.99
C THR A 108 21.41 -7.05 4.62
N LEU A 109 20.15 -6.61 4.62
CA LEU A 109 19.02 -7.36 5.14
C LEU A 109 18.84 -8.72 4.43
N ASN A 110 18.98 -8.72 3.10
CA ASN A 110 18.84 -9.95 2.34
C ASN A 110 19.98 -10.94 2.64
N ARG A 111 21.24 -10.48 2.59
CA ARG A 111 22.42 -11.34 2.75
C ARG A 111 22.64 -11.82 4.19
N ASN A 112 22.42 -10.94 5.15
CA ASN A 112 22.82 -11.20 6.55
C ASN A 112 21.66 -11.68 7.42
N HIS A 113 20.42 -11.45 6.99
CA HIS A 113 19.22 -11.72 7.79
C HIS A 113 18.15 -12.55 7.05
N ASN A 114 18.41 -12.92 5.78
CA ASN A 114 17.47 -13.63 4.91
C ASN A 114 16.11 -12.90 4.78
N LEU A 115 16.12 -11.56 4.83
CA LEU A 115 14.93 -10.73 4.69
C LEU A 115 14.83 -10.19 3.26
N GLY A 116 13.76 -10.54 2.58
CA GLY A 116 13.41 -9.96 1.27
C GLY A 116 12.20 -10.68 0.66
N PRO A 117 11.97 -10.57 -0.65
CA PRO A 117 10.84 -11.23 -1.30
C PRO A 117 10.74 -12.72 -0.95
N GLY A 118 9.56 -13.16 -0.53
CA GLY A 118 9.25 -14.50 -0.06
C GLY A 118 9.41 -14.72 1.45
N SER A 119 9.99 -13.79 2.21
CA SER A 119 10.04 -13.90 3.69
C SER A 119 8.63 -13.86 4.27
N VAL A 120 8.38 -14.62 5.35
CA VAL A 120 7.05 -14.74 5.99
C VAL A 120 7.02 -14.00 7.32
N PHE A 121 6.08 -13.05 7.49
CA PHE A 121 5.98 -12.15 8.65
C PHE A 121 4.79 -12.44 9.58
N THR A 122 4.25 -13.65 9.57
CA THR A 122 3.26 -14.09 10.56
C THR A 122 3.88 -14.20 11.96
N ILE A 123 3.06 -14.21 13.01
CA ILE A 123 3.53 -14.38 14.40
C ILE A 123 4.34 -15.68 14.55
N GLN A 124 3.94 -16.76 13.88
CA GLN A 124 4.58 -18.07 13.95
C GLN A 124 5.97 -18.10 13.28
N ASN A 125 6.18 -17.26 12.26
CA ASN A 125 7.42 -17.26 11.46
C ASN A 125 8.39 -16.16 11.87
N ALA A 126 7.89 -15.00 12.32
CA ALA A 126 8.69 -13.81 12.60
C ALA A 126 8.46 -13.19 13.99
N GLY A 127 7.64 -13.82 14.85
CA GLY A 127 7.30 -13.30 16.17
C GLY A 127 6.48 -12.01 16.11
N LEU A 128 6.39 -11.30 17.24
CA LEU A 128 5.74 -10.00 17.31
C LEU A 128 6.63 -8.91 16.67
N ASN A 129 6.14 -8.42 15.54
CA ASN A 129 6.66 -7.28 14.80
C ASN A 129 5.48 -6.45 14.25
N ALA A 130 5.73 -5.23 13.75
CA ALA A 130 4.67 -4.33 13.29
C ALA A 130 3.78 -4.97 12.21
N ILE A 131 4.35 -5.72 11.25
CA ILE A 131 3.59 -6.43 10.21
C ILE A 131 2.68 -7.49 10.81
N SER A 132 3.22 -8.39 11.64
CA SER A 132 2.45 -9.46 12.28
C SER A 132 1.28 -8.93 13.12
N ILE A 133 1.50 -7.82 13.84
CA ILE A 133 0.48 -7.21 14.69
C ILE A 133 -0.57 -6.52 13.82
N SER A 134 -0.15 -5.82 12.75
CA SER A 134 -1.08 -5.19 11.81
C SER A 134 -1.95 -6.23 11.10
N ILE A 135 -1.42 -7.42 10.78
CA ILE A 135 -2.19 -8.54 10.25
C ILE A 135 -3.30 -8.97 11.21
N GLU A 136 -2.96 -9.18 12.48
CA GLU A 136 -3.92 -9.65 13.49
C GLU A 136 -4.99 -8.60 13.84
N LEU A 137 -4.62 -7.32 13.82
CA LEU A 137 -5.52 -6.21 14.15
C LEU A 137 -6.28 -5.66 12.94
N MET A 138 -5.79 -5.90 11.72
CA MET A 138 -6.25 -5.27 10.48
C MET A 138 -6.26 -3.72 10.55
N ASP A 139 -5.30 -3.15 11.29
CA ASP A 139 -5.26 -1.73 11.68
C ASP A 139 -3.82 -1.17 11.61
N TRP A 140 -3.69 0.16 11.63
CA TRP A 140 -2.39 0.83 11.65
C TRP A 140 -1.74 0.64 13.02
N VAL A 141 -0.51 0.12 13.01
CA VAL A 141 0.31 -0.17 14.18
C VAL A 141 1.59 0.65 14.15
N TYR A 142 2.01 1.12 15.32
CA TYR A 142 3.36 1.59 15.60
C TYR A 142 3.99 0.68 16.64
N LEU A 143 5.19 0.20 16.34
CA LEU A 143 5.97 -0.65 17.24
C LEU A 143 7.37 -0.06 17.38
N THR A 144 7.79 0.18 18.61
CA THR A 144 9.14 0.68 18.89
C THR A 144 10.17 -0.45 18.86
N GLY A 145 11.44 -0.13 18.61
CA GLY A 145 12.50 -1.14 18.55
C GLY A 145 12.56 -2.06 19.78
N ALA A 146 12.36 -1.52 20.98
CA ALA A 146 12.37 -2.30 22.22
C ALA A 146 11.22 -3.33 22.32
N GLU A 147 10.14 -3.12 21.58
CA GLU A 147 8.94 -3.94 21.58
C GLU A 147 8.97 -5.04 20.51
N HIS A 148 9.98 -5.04 19.63
CA HIS A 148 10.20 -6.10 18.67
C HIS A 148 10.76 -7.36 19.33
N ASP A 149 10.19 -8.50 18.96
CA ASP A 149 10.70 -9.81 19.34
C ASP A 149 12.10 -10.05 18.69
N PHE A 150 12.24 -9.72 17.41
CA PHE A 150 13.43 -10.03 16.64
C PHE A 150 14.57 -9.02 16.86
N LYS A 151 15.76 -9.51 17.21
CA LYS A 151 16.90 -8.66 17.63
C LYS A 151 17.33 -7.65 16.55
N LEU A 152 17.19 -8.01 15.27
CA LEU A 152 17.48 -7.13 14.13
C LEU A 152 16.67 -5.83 14.17
N PHE A 153 15.43 -5.88 14.63
CA PHE A 153 14.53 -4.73 14.63
C PHE A 153 14.64 -3.89 15.91
N LYS A 154 15.54 -4.23 16.85
CA LYS A 154 15.66 -3.46 18.11
C LYS A 154 16.19 -2.04 17.94
N GLU A 155 16.85 -1.78 16.81
CA GLU A 155 17.32 -0.44 16.41
C GLU A 155 16.32 0.28 15.49
N TRP A 156 15.16 -0.34 15.23
CA TRP A 156 14.18 0.12 14.27
C TRP A 156 12.82 0.31 14.92
N ASP A 157 12.27 1.50 14.74
CA ASP A 157 10.86 1.76 14.93
C ASP A 157 10.13 1.44 13.62
N CYS A 158 8.91 0.94 13.73
CA CYS A 158 8.14 0.48 12.57
C CYS A 158 6.71 1.00 12.63
N PHE A 159 6.25 1.58 11.51
CA PHE A 159 4.83 1.72 11.22
C PHE A 159 4.40 0.64 10.26
N CYS A 160 3.27 -0.01 10.52
CA CYS A 160 2.67 -0.91 9.56
C CYS A 160 1.16 -0.72 9.49
N SER A 161 0.60 -0.70 8.28
CA SER A 161 -0.83 -0.56 8.06
C SER A 161 -1.28 -1.45 6.90
N PRO A 162 -2.54 -1.92 6.91
CA PRO A 162 -3.14 -2.52 5.73
C PRO A 162 -3.13 -1.56 4.55
N VAL A 163 -2.89 -2.09 3.36
CA VAL A 163 -3.16 -1.43 2.08
C VAL A 163 -4.52 -1.90 1.59
N ARG A 164 -5.43 -0.97 1.34
CA ARG A 164 -6.81 -1.27 0.96
C ARG A 164 -7.12 -0.88 -0.47
N GLN A 165 -7.86 -1.75 -1.15
CA GLN A 165 -8.47 -1.46 -2.44
C GLN A 165 -9.94 -1.86 -2.35
N ASN A 166 -10.84 -0.90 -2.60
CA ASN A 166 -12.30 -1.09 -2.48
C ASN A 166 -12.75 -1.66 -1.11
N GLY A 167 -12.04 -1.30 -0.03
CA GLY A 167 -12.32 -1.76 1.33
C GLY A 167 -11.64 -3.09 1.72
N GLU A 168 -11.19 -3.88 0.74
CA GLU A 168 -10.49 -5.14 0.97
C GLU A 168 -9.00 -4.91 1.25
N ILE A 169 -8.42 -5.70 2.16
CA ILE A 169 -6.97 -5.71 2.40
C ILE A 169 -6.32 -6.54 1.31
N ILE A 170 -5.47 -5.91 0.52
CA ILE A 170 -4.71 -6.58 -0.55
C ILE A 170 -3.24 -6.81 -0.17
N GLY A 171 -2.82 -6.29 0.98
CA GLY A 171 -1.47 -6.39 1.50
C GLY A 171 -1.24 -5.48 2.69
N TYR A 172 -0.01 -5.44 3.19
CA TYR A 172 0.41 -4.51 4.23
C TYR A 172 1.64 -3.74 3.79
N LEU A 173 1.69 -2.46 4.17
CA LEU A 173 2.86 -1.63 3.98
C LEU A 173 3.49 -1.38 5.35
N ASP A 174 4.74 -1.76 5.50
CA ASP A 174 5.58 -1.41 6.63
C ASP A 174 6.59 -0.35 6.23
N MET A 175 6.88 0.57 7.15
CA MET A 175 8.00 1.49 7.08
C MET A 175 8.82 1.34 8.36
N SER A 176 10.02 0.79 8.22
CA SER A 176 10.99 0.67 9.31
C SER A 176 12.00 1.81 9.22
N PHE A 177 12.29 2.44 10.35
CA PHE A 177 13.22 3.57 10.45
C PHE A 177 14.03 3.54 11.75
N SER A 178 15.20 4.19 11.75
CA SER A 178 16.04 4.29 12.95
C SER A 178 15.30 4.97 14.10
N VAL A 179 15.48 4.46 15.33
CA VAL A 179 14.94 5.07 16.58
C VAL A 179 15.40 6.52 16.83
N GLN A 180 16.36 7.01 16.06
CA GLN A 180 16.88 8.39 16.16
C GLN A 180 16.03 9.40 15.38
N GLU A 181 15.14 8.94 14.51
CA GLU A 181 14.28 9.80 13.68
C GLU A 181 13.03 10.27 14.45
N ASP A 182 12.47 11.41 14.06
CA ASP A 182 11.20 11.89 14.63
C ASP A 182 10.02 11.07 14.08
N HIS A 183 9.49 10.18 14.93
CA HIS A 183 8.37 9.31 14.59
C HIS A 183 7.11 10.07 14.16
N LEU A 184 6.85 11.31 14.62
CA LEU A 184 5.67 12.07 14.21
C LEU A 184 5.80 12.60 12.78
N LEU A 185 6.99 13.08 12.41
CA LEU A 185 7.29 13.46 11.03
C LEU A 185 7.15 12.26 10.09
N LEU A 186 7.73 11.13 10.49
CA LEU A 186 7.68 9.89 9.71
C LEU A 186 6.27 9.30 9.66
N ALA A 187 5.45 9.44 10.69
CA ALA A 187 4.04 9.04 10.64
C ALA A 187 3.27 9.80 9.55
N GLY A 188 3.49 11.11 9.44
CA GLY A 188 2.88 11.93 8.39
C GLY A 188 3.33 11.50 6.99
N LEU A 189 4.62 11.19 6.83
CA LEU A 189 5.17 10.67 5.58
C LEU A 189 4.57 9.31 5.21
N PHE A 190 4.53 8.38 6.16
CA PHE A 190 3.95 7.05 5.98
C PHE A 190 2.49 7.12 5.57
N ALA A 191 1.68 7.92 6.27
CA ALA A 191 0.27 8.12 5.94
C ALA A 191 0.07 8.68 4.53
N PHE A 192 0.92 9.65 4.13
CA PHE A 192 0.88 10.21 2.79
C PHE A 192 1.24 9.18 1.71
N THR A 193 2.31 8.40 1.92
CA THR A 193 2.74 7.34 1.00
C THR A 193 1.67 6.27 0.86
N LEU A 194 1.12 5.77 1.98
CA LEU A 194 0.05 4.78 1.99
C LEU A 194 -1.19 5.28 1.22
N LYS A 195 -1.65 6.49 1.55
CA LYS A 195 -2.82 7.10 0.88
C LYS A 195 -2.59 7.26 -0.62
N SER A 196 -1.39 7.67 -1.04
CA SER A 196 -1.05 7.83 -2.46
C SER A 196 -1.10 6.51 -3.22
N ILE A 197 -0.67 5.41 -2.57
CA ILE A 197 -0.77 4.05 -3.12
C ILE A 197 -2.24 3.65 -3.29
N GLU A 198 -3.05 3.75 -2.23
CA GLU A 198 -4.47 3.37 -2.26
C GLU A 198 -5.27 4.20 -3.27
N GLU A 199 -5.02 5.51 -3.36
CA GLU A 199 -5.67 6.39 -4.33
C GLU A 199 -5.31 6.01 -5.78
N GLU A 200 -4.06 5.67 -6.06
CA GLU A 200 -3.66 5.23 -7.39
C GLU A 200 -4.28 3.88 -7.75
N LEU A 201 -4.31 2.93 -6.82
CA LEU A 201 -4.96 1.64 -7.00
C LEU A 201 -6.45 1.78 -7.26
N GLY A 202 -7.13 2.66 -6.53
CA GLY A 202 -8.54 2.97 -6.76
C GLY A 202 -8.80 3.61 -8.13
N LYS A 203 -7.91 4.50 -8.60
CA LYS A 203 -8.00 5.10 -9.94
C LYS A 203 -7.84 4.05 -11.04
N GLN A 204 -6.88 3.13 -10.89
CA GLN A 204 -6.65 2.06 -11.88
C GLN A 204 -7.84 1.08 -11.94
N ASP A 205 -8.39 0.70 -10.79
CA ASP A 205 -9.55 -0.18 -10.74
C ASP A 205 -10.80 0.48 -11.34
N GLN A 206 -11.05 1.75 -11.00
CA GLN A 206 -12.12 2.52 -11.63
C GLN A 206 -11.94 2.59 -13.16
N GLN A 207 -10.73 2.84 -13.64
CA GLN A 207 -10.46 2.87 -15.08
C GLN A 207 -10.72 1.51 -15.74
N LYS A 208 -10.32 0.41 -15.11
CA LYS A 208 -10.58 -0.95 -15.59
C LYS A 208 -12.09 -1.21 -15.71
N SER A 209 -12.85 -0.92 -14.65
CA SER A 209 -14.32 -1.05 -14.64
C SER A 209 -14.99 -0.23 -15.75
N ILE A 210 -14.53 1.01 -15.97
CA ILE A 210 -15.02 1.84 -17.09
C ILE A 210 -14.72 1.18 -18.44
N TYR A 211 -13.52 0.64 -18.64
CA TYR A 211 -13.11 0.00 -19.88
C TYR A 211 -13.86 -1.31 -20.16
N GLU A 212 -14.25 -2.03 -19.11
CA GLU A 212 -15.13 -3.20 -19.16
C GLU A 212 -16.56 -2.79 -19.52
N HIS A 213 -17.10 -1.74 -18.89
CA HIS A 213 -18.41 -1.19 -19.27
C HIS A 213 -18.41 -0.70 -20.73
N PHE A 214 -17.37 -0.01 -21.19
CA PHE A 214 -17.21 0.34 -22.61
C PHE A 214 -17.15 -0.87 -23.55
N GLN A 215 -16.65 -2.02 -23.10
CA GLN A 215 -16.61 -3.24 -23.90
C GLN A 215 -18.01 -3.75 -24.24
N THR A 216 -19.00 -3.55 -23.35
CA THR A 216 -20.41 -3.95 -23.59
C THR A 216 -21.00 -3.26 -24.83
N TYR A 217 -20.50 -2.07 -25.18
CA TYR A 217 -20.88 -1.31 -26.38
C TYR A 217 -19.94 -1.53 -27.58
N ARG A 218 -19.04 -2.52 -27.49
CA ARG A 218 -18.07 -2.87 -28.56
C ARG A 218 -17.23 -1.67 -29.00
N LEU A 219 -16.83 -0.83 -28.04
CA LEU A 219 -15.85 0.22 -28.29
C LEU A 219 -14.48 -0.40 -28.55
N SER A 220 -13.83 0.03 -29.64
CA SER A 220 -12.45 -0.32 -29.98
C SER A 220 -11.47 0.26 -28.95
N PRO A 221 -10.21 -0.23 -28.87
CA PRO A 221 -9.22 0.30 -27.92
C PRO A 221 -9.08 1.82 -27.96
N ARG A 222 -9.02 2.41 -29.16
CA ARG A 222 -8.94 3.86 -29.35
C ARG A 222 -10.21 4.61 -28.92
N GLU A 223 -11.38 4.02 -29.14
CA GLU A 223 -12.65 4.58 -28.67
C GLU A 223 -12.74 4.55 -27.14
N LYS A 224 -12.21 3.52 -26.48
CA LYS A 224 -12.14 3.45 -25.01
C LYS A 224 -11.25 4.52 -24.41
N GLU A 225 -10.05 4.73 -24.97
CA GLU A 225 -9.12 5.78 -24.52
C GLU A 225 -9.76 7.18 -24.63
N ILE A 226 -10.30 7.51 -25.81
CA ILE A 226 -10.96 8.80 -26.03
C ILE A 226 -12.22 8.92 -25.15
N GLY A 227 -13.00 7.85 -25.04
CA GLY A 227 -14.19 7.78 -24.19
C GLY A 227 -13.88 8.02 -22.71
N TYR A 228 -12.76 7.49 -22.21
CA TYR A 228 -12.34 7.66 -20.82
C TYR A 228 -12.03 9.13 -20.50
N PHE A 229 -11.22 9.80 -21.33
CA PHE A 229 -10.97 11.23 -21.13
C PHE A 229 -12.22 12.09 -21.34
N TRP A 230 -13.09 11.70 -22.28
CA TRP A 230 -14.37 12.38 -22.50
C TRP A 230 -15.27 12.28 -21.26
N LEU A 231 -15.30 11.12 -20.60
CA LEU A 231 -16.01 10.87 -19.34
C LEU A 231 -15.44 11.70 -18.19
N LYS A 232 -14.11 11.85 -18.11
CA LYS A 232 -13.40 12.76 -17.19
C LYS A 232 -13.61 14.24 -17.52
N ASN A 233 -14.55 14.56 -18.40
CA ASN A 233 -14.94 15.90 -18.83
C ASN A 233 -13.84 16.67 -19.60
N TYR A 234 -12.87 16.01 -20.21
CA TYR A 234 -11.86 16.72 -21.02
C TYR A 234 -12.47 17.25 -22.33
N GLY A 235 -11.94 18.35 -22.84
CA GLY A 235 -12.29 18.88 -24.16
C GLY A 235 -11.52 18.18 -25.29
N ALA A 236 -12.05 18.23 -26.52
CA ALA A 236 -11.44 17.52 -27.66
C ALA A 236 -9.98 17.92 -27.91
N LEU A 237 -9.65 19.20 -27.75
CA LEU A 237 -8.29 19.73 -27.89
C LEU A 237 -7.34 19.16 -26.83
N ARG A 238 -7.78 19.08 -25.56
CA ARG A 238 -6.98 18.50 -24.48
C ARG A 238 -6.72 17.02 -24.75
N ILE A 239 -7.75 16.26 -25.10
CA ILE A 239 -7.62 14.84 -25.43
C ILE A 239 -6.67 14.62 -26.61
N ALA A 240 -6.75 15.48 -27.62
CA ALA A 240 -5.86 15.45 -28.77
C ALA A 240 -4.39 15.64 -28.34
N SER A 241 -4.12 16.59 -27.44
CA SER A 241 -2.80 16.80 -26.85
C SER A 241 -2.31 15.59 -26.04
N GLU A 242 -3.15 15.04 -25.15
CA GLU A 242 -2.79 13.92 -24.26
C GLU A 242 -2.49 12.62 -25.04
N LEU A 243 -3.18 12.40 -26.16
CA LEU A 243 -3.08 11.18 -26.96
C LEU A 243 -2.21 11.31 -28.22
N GLY A 244 -1.64 12.49 -28.48
CA GLY A 244 -0.87 12.75 -29.70
C GLY A 244 -1.71 12.65 -30.99
N LEU A 245 -2.95 13.15 -30.96
CA LEU A 245 -3.91 13.11 -32.06
C LEU A 245 -4.25 14.52 -32.55
N THR A 246 -4.96 14.63 -33.68
CA THR A 246 -5.58 15.89 -34.10
C THR A 246 -6.95 16.07 -33.46
N GLU A 247 -7.36 17.31 -33.17
CA GLU A 247 -8.67 17.60 -32.57
C GLU A 247 -9.84 17.05 -33.43
N GLY A 248 -9.72 17.16 -34.77
CA GLY A 248 -10.71 16.60 -35.70
C GLY A 248 -10.86 15.08 -35.59
N THR A 249 -9.75 14.36 -35.32
CA THR A 249 -9.78 12.90 -35.08
C THR A 249 -10.55 12.59 -33.82
N VAL A 250 -10.29 13.30 -32.72
CA VAL A 250 -11.01 13.11 -31.45
C VAL A 250 -12.51 13.35 -31.65
N ARG A 251 -12.89 14.45 -32.29
CA ARG A 251 -14.32 14.77 -32.58
C ARG A 251 -14.99 13.68 -33.43
N ASN A 252 -14.29 13.14 -34.42
CA ASN A 252 -14.81 12.05 -35.25
C ASN A 252 -14.97 10.74 -34.47
N VAL A 253 -14.05 10.42 -33.56
CA VAL A 253 -14.17 9.26 -32.67
C VAL A 253 -15.30 9.44 -31.67
N VAL A 254 -15.45 10.62 -31.05
CA VAL A 254 -16.57 10.91 -30.13
C VAL A 254 -17.91 10.72 -30.84
N LYS A 255 -18.06 11.14 -32.10
CA LYS A 255 -19.26 10.87 -32.91
C LYS A 255 -19.53 9.37 -33.10
N LYS A 256 -18.48 8.54 -33.25
CA LYS A 256 -18.61 7.07 -33.33
C LYS A 256 -19.05 6.48 -31.99
N ILE A 257 -18.44 6.94 -30.89
CA ILE A 257 -18.79 6.54 -29.53
C ILE A 257 -20.28 6.82 -29.29
N TYR A 258 -20.75 8.04 -29.57
CA TYR A 258 -22.15 8.42 -29.41
C TYR A 258 -23.13 7.52 -30.16
N ARG A 259 -22.80 7.14 -31.41
CA ARG A 259 -23.63 6.18 -32.16
C ARG A 259 -23.64 4.79 -31.54
N LYS A 260 -22.49 4.30 -31.06
CA LYS A 260 -22.37 2.96 -30.45
C LYS A 260 -23.00 2.88 -29.07
N THR A 261 -22.95 3.98 -28.31
CA THR A 261 -23.49 4.04 -26.95
C THR A 261 -24.88 4.64 -26.90
N GLU A 262 -25.49 4.97 -28.04
CA GLU A 262 -26.85 5.50 -28.15
C GLU A 262 -27.09 6.73 -27.27
N VAL A 263 -26.15 7.69 -27.32
CA VAL A 263 -26.27 8.99 -26.63
C VAL A 263 -26.09 10.13 -27.64
N SER A 264 -26.72 11.27 -27.38
CA SER A 264 -26.67 12.43 -28.30
C SER A 264 -25.64 13.50 -27.92
N ASP A 265 -25.21 13.54 -26.67
CA ASP A 265 -24.37 14.62 -26.14
C ASP A 265 -23.48 14.17 -24.97
N LYS A 266 -22.60 15.08 -24.56
CA LYS A 266 -21.60 14.81 -23.52
C LYS A 266 -22.25 14.57 -22.16
N GLY A 267 -23.32 15.29 -21.83
CA GLY A 267 -24.04 15.14 -20.57
C GLY A 267 -24.70 13.76 -20.46
N GLN A 268 -25.34 13.30 -21.53
CA GLN A 268 -25.89 11.94 -21.60
C GLN A 268 -24.81 10.87 -21.50
N PHE A 269 -23.68 11.04 -22.22
CA PHE A 269 -22.55 10.13 -22.12
C PHE A 269 -22.02 10.04 -20.68
N ILE A 270 -21.77 11.18 -20.05
CA ILE A 270 -21.31 11.28 -18.66
C ILE A 270 -22.29 10.57 -17.73
N ARG A 271 -23.60 10.89 -17.78
CA ARG A 271 -24.61 10.24 -16.93
C ARG A 271 -24.67 8.72 -17.12
N LYS A 272 -24.55 8.24 -18.37
CA LYS A 272 -24.64 6.82 -18.70
C LYS A 272 -23.49 6.01 -18.08
N PHE A 273 -22.29 6.57 -18.02
CA PHE A 273 -21.09 5.86 -17.57
C PHE A 273 -20.63 6.23 -16.15
N LEU A 274 -21.08 7.36 -15.58
CA LEU A 274 -20.84 7.70 -14.17
C LEU A 274 -21.86 7.07 -13.21
N ASN A 275 -23.13 6.97 -13.59
CA ASN A 275 -24.15 6.40 -12.70
C ASN A 275 -24.03 4.87 -12.54
N GLY A 276 -23.19 4.20 -13.34
CA GLY A 276 -22.86 2.79 -13.17
C GLY A 276 -21.65 2.54 -12.25
N LEU A 277 -21.10 3.59 -11.62
CA LEU A 277 -19.93 3.54 -10.74
C LEU A 277 -20.24 3.98 -9.29
N ILE A 278 -21.50 4.32 -8.98
CA ILE A 278 -21.98 4.69 -7.65
C ILE A 278 -22.84 3.54 -7.12
#